data_AF-A0A7Y0WKU4-F1
#
_entry.id   AF-A0A7Y0WKU4-F1
#
_cell.length_a   1.000
_cell.length_b   1.000
_cell.length_c   1.000
_cell.angle_alpha   90.00
_cell.angle_beta   90.00
_cell.angle_gamma   90.00
#
_symmetry.space_group_name_H-M   'P 1'
#
loop_
_entity.id
_entity.type
_entity.pdbx_description
1 polymer ?
#
loop_
_entity_poly.entity_id
_entity_poly.type
_entity_poly.pdbx_seq_one_letter_code
_entity_poly.pdbx_strand_id
1 'polypeptide(L)'
;MKYPSPPQLQALYESNEELIQNLTQQMVISAQDIQGINKNILTRLASDFWGMISSNARAEMMSHSHHFVRSCARIGQQDLEKALATPIADLSEGHLVMLRQDLCRRAAEMEADPVIQKAVLVRGSAENADLASLNVQLHAVRCRLAAIGKPESPKTYIWI
;
A
#
# COMPACT_ATOMS: atom_id res chain seq x y z
N MET A 1 -13.49 -10.98 -32.41
CA MET A 1 -14.00 -10.24 -31.24
C MET A 1 -14.57 -8.92 -31.72
N LYS A 2 -15.81 -8.57 -31.35
CA LYS A 2 -16.38 -7.25 -31.63
C LYS A 2 -15.84 -6.29 -30.57
N TYR A 3 -15.22 -5.19 -31.00
CA TYR A 3 -14.72 -4.18 -30.06
C TYR A 3 -15.90 -3.63 -29.26
N PRO A 4 -15.77 -3.39 -27.94
CA PRO A 4 -16.87 -2.91 -27.14
C PRO A 4 -17.35 -1.55 -27.66
N SER A 5 -18.66 -1.29 -27.60
CA SER A 5 -19.19 0.03 -27.91
C SER A 5 -18.70 1.06 -26.86
N PRO A 6 -18.71 2.37 -27.17
CA PRO A 6 -18.31 3.38 -26.20
C PRO A 6 -19.04 3.28 -24.84
N PRO A 7 -20.37 3.02 -24.77
CA PRO A 7 -21.05 2.78 -23.50
C PRO A 7 -20.55 1.54 -22.74
N GLN A 8 -20.20 0.46 -23.46
CA GLN A 8 -19.65 -0.75 -22.84
C GLN A 8 -18.24 -0.50 -22.29
N LEU A 9 -17.42 0.31 -22.96
CA LEU A 9 -16.12 0.73 -22.44
C LEU A 9 -16.28 1.57 -21.17
N GLN A 10 -17.22 2.51 -21.15
CA GLN A 10 -17.48 3.34 -19.98
C GLN A 10 -17.87 2.49 -18.77
N ALA A 11 -18.81 1.56 -18.94
CA ALA A 11 -19.20 0.63 -17.87
C ALA A 11 -18.02 -0.22 -17.36
N LEU A 12 -17.10 -0.64 -18.24
CA LEU A 12 -15.89 -1.36 -17.85
C LEU A 12 -14.94 -0.48 -17.04
N TYR A 13 -14.76 0.79 -17.40
CA TYR A 13 -13.93 1.72 -16.63
C TYR A 13 -14.53 1.99 -15.25
N GLU A 14 -15.82 2.27 -15.18
CA GLU A 14 -16.54 2.51 -13.92
C GLU A 14 -16.44 1.29 -12.98
N SER A 15 -16.65 0.08 -13.51
CA SER A 15 -16.51 -1.16 -12.74
C SER A 15 -15.07 -1.40 -12.25
N ASN A 16 -14.06 -1.05 -13.06
CA ASN A 16 -12.67 -1.15 -12.62
C ASN A 16 -12.35 -0.16 -11.50
N GLU A 17 -12.83 1.08 -11.61
CA GLU A 17 -12.63 2.12 -10.59
C GLU A 17 -13.33 1.76 -9.29
N GLU A 18 -14.55 1.21 -9.34
CA GLU A 18 -15.26 0.73 -8.15
C GLU A 18 -14.47 -0.37 -7.44
N LEU A 19 -13.92 -1.32 -8.19
CA LEU A 19 -13.09 -2.39 -7.60
C LEU A 19 -11.81 -1.83 -6.96
N ILE A 20 -11.15 -0.88 -7.60
CA ILE A 20 -9.96 -0.21 -7.03
C ILE A 20 -10.34 0.54 -5.75
N GLN A 21 -11.46 1.27 -5.73
CA GLN A 21 -11.95 1.96 -4.54
C GLN A 21 -12.25 0.98 -3.40
N ASN A 22 -12.89 -0.15 -3.69
CA ASN A 22 -13.17 -1.18 -2.68
C ASN A 22 -11.87 -1.80 -2.12
N LEU A 23 -10.90 -2.12 -2.99
CA LEU A 23 -9.61 -2.64 -2.55
C LEU A 23 -8.81 -1.64 -1.72
N THR A 24 -8.87 -0.35 -2.06
CA THR A 24 -8.12 0.71 -1.38
C THR A 24 -8.79 1.23 -0.11
N GLN A 25 -10.00 0.78 0.20
CA GLN A 25 -10.61 0.94 1.52
C GLN A 25 -10.04 -0.04 2.55
N GLN A 26 -9.42 -1.14 2.11
CA GLN A 26 -8.74 -2.10 2.98
C GLN A 26 -7.39 -1.53 3.45
N MET A 27 -6.90 -1.98 4.60
CA MET A 27 -5.56 -1.59 5.09
C MET A 27 -4.42 -2.34 4.38
N VAL A 28 -4.73 -3.52 3.84
CA VAL A 28 -3.78 -4.41 3.16
C VAL A 28 -4.47 -4.99 1.92
N ILE A 29 -3.77 -4.99 0.79
CA ILE A 29 -4.18 -5.73 -0.43
C ILE A 29 -3.39 -7.05 -0.44
N SER A 30 -4.10 -8.14 -0.18
CA SER A 30 -3.53 -9.48 -0.06
C SER A 30 -3.33 -10.16 -1.43
N ALA A 31 -2.66 -11.31 -1.42
CA ALA A 31 -2.52 -12.14 -2.64
C ALA A 31 -3.90 -12.62 -3.15
N GLN A 32 -4.82 -12.91 -2.24
CA GLN A 32 -6.17 -13.35 -2.60
C GLN A 32 -6.96 -12.24 -3.30
N ASP A 33 -6.78 -10.98 -2.88
CA ASP A 33 -7.46 -9.82 -3.47
C ASP A 33 -7.07 -9.58 -4.94
N ILE A 34 -5.86 -9.98 -5.35
CA ILE A 34 -5.36 -9.76 -6.72
C ILE A 34 -5.58 -10.97 -7.65
N GLN A 35 -6.06 -12.10 -7.13
CA GLN A 35 -6.33 -13.28 -7.94
C GLN A 35 -7.49 -13.07 -8.90
N GLY A 36 -7.28 -13.39 -10.18
CA GLY A 36 -8.31 -13.24 -11.22
C GLY A 36 -8.62 -11.79 -11.61
N ILE A 37 -7.94 -10.80 -11.01
CA ILE A 37 -8.11 -9.39 -11.32
C ILE A 37 -7.50 -9.07 -12.69
N ASN A 38 -8.19 -8.20 -13.45
CA ASN A 38 -7.72 -7.84 -14.78
C ASN A 38 -6.46 -6.96 -14.73
N LYS A 39 -5.69 -7.02 -15.82
CA LYS A 39 -4.41 -6.30 -15.94
C LYS A 39 -4.49 -4.78 -15.73
N ASN A 40 -5.61 -4.14 -16.05
CA ASN A 40 -5.73 -2.67 -15.94
C ASN A 40 -5.78 -2.27 -14.47
N ILE A 41 -6.55 -3.01 -13.68
CA ILE A 41 -6.62 -2.84 -12.23
C ILE A 41 -5.26 -3.16 -11.60
N LEU A 42 -4.64 -4.30 -11.94
CA LEU A 42 -3.32 -4.67 -11.41
C LEU A 42 -2.25 -3.61 -11.74
N THR A 43 -2.30 -3.02 -12.93
CA THR A 43 -1.37 -1.94 -13.31
C THR A 43 -1.62 -0.70 -12.44
N ARG A 44 -2.87 -0.32 -12.20
CA ARG A 44 -3.22 0.83 -11.35
C ARG A 44 -2.79 0.61 -9.90
N LEU A 45 -3.04 -0.57 -9.35
CA LEU A 45 -2.60 -0.96 -8.02
C LEU A 45 -1.07 -0.90 -7.91
N ALA A 46 -0.35 -1.38 -8.94
CA ALA A 46 1.11 -1.34 -8.98
C ALA A 46 1.69 0.08 -9.01
N SER A 47 1.00 1.01 -9.69
CA SER A 47 1.45 2.40 -9.84
C SER A 47 1.21 3.22 -8.57
N ASP A 48 0.01 3.13 -7.99
CA ASP A 48 -0.44 4.15 -7.04
C ASP A 48 -0.64 3.63 -5.62
N PHE A 49 -0.73 2.32 -5.47
CA PHE A 49 -1.08 1.67 -4.20
C PHE A 49 -0.07 0.61 -3.79
N TRP A 50 1.14 0.61 -4.38
CA TRP A 50 2.17 -0.41 -4.12
C TRP A 50 2.48 -0.59 -2.63
N GLY A 51 2.46 0.50 -1.87
CA GLY A 51 2.68 0.46 -0.41
C GLY A 51 1.65 -0.37 0.34
N MET A 52 0.41 -0.47 -0.15
CA MET A 52 -0.68 -1.23 0.48
C MET A 52 -0.64 -2.73 0.17
N ILE A 53 0.13 -3.13 -0.85
CA ILE A 53 0.16 -4.50 -1.34
C ILE A 53 1.06 -5.35 -0.45
N SER A 54 0.55 -6.48 0.04
CA SER A 54 1.31 -7.45 0.85
C SER A 54 2.53 -8.01 0.08
N SER A 55 3.56 -8.43 0.80
CA SER A 55 4.78 -9.00 0.17
C SER A 55 4.48 -10.18 -0.77
N ASN A 56 3.51 -11.03 -0.41
CA ASN A 56 3.09 -12.16 -1.24
C ASN A 56 2.41 -11.68 -2.54
N ALA A 57 1.49 -10.72 -2.44
CA ALA A 57 0.84 -10.12 -3.61
C ALA A 57 1.83 -9.39 -4.52
N ARG A 58 2.81 -8.68 -3.94
CA ARG A 58 3.90 -8.04 -4.70
C ARG A 58 4.68 -9.08 -5.52
N ALA A 59 5.01 -10.23 -4.93
CA ALA A 59 5.70 -11.33 -5.62
C ALA A 59 4.87 -11.90 -6.79
N GLU A 60 3.56 -12.07 -6.61
CA GLU A 60 2.65 -12.48 -7.69
C GLU A 60 2.62 -11.43 -8.82
N MET A 61 2.54 -10.14 -8.50
CA MET A 61 2.53 -9.08 -9.52
C MET A 61 3.86 -8.96 -10.28
N MET A 62 4.99 -9.19 -9.59
CA MET A 62 6.33 -9.22 -10.19
C MET A 62 6.51 -10.38 -11.17
N SER A 63 5.86 -11.51 -10.90
CA SER A 63 5.91 -12.72 -11.73
C SER A 63 4.73 -12.83 -12.70
N HIS A 64 3.84 -11.83 -12.73
CA HIS A 64 2.61 -11.85 -13.51
C HIS A 64 2.85 -12.05 -15.01
N SER A 65 1.99 -12.78 -15.72
CA SER A 65 2.18 -13.12 -17.14
C SER A 65 2.21 -11.91 -18.08
N HIS A 66 1.41 -10.87 -17.77
CA HIS A 66 1.33 -9.65 -18.55
C HIS A 66 2.51 -8.70 -18.25
N HIS A 67 3.30 -8.36 -19.27
CA HIS A 67 4.52 -7.55 -19.13
C HIS A 67 4.30 -6.17 -18.52
N PHE A 68 3.18 -5.50 -18.85
CA PHE A 68 2.91 -4.15 -18.32
C PHE A 68 2.70 -4.16 -16.81
N VAL A 69 2.02 -5.18 -16.28
CA VAL A 69 1.85 -5.36 -14.82
C VAL A 69 3.21 -5.52 -14.15
N ARG A 70 4.08 -6.39 -14.69
CA ARG A 70 5.44 -6.58 -14.16
C ARG A 70 6.29 -5.31 -14.20
N SER A 71 6.19 -4.53 -15.28
CA SER A 71 6.93 -3.28 -15.42
C SER A 71 6.50 -2.25 -14.37
N CYS A 72 5.19 -2.07 -14.16
CA CYS A 72 4.68 -1.20 -13.11
C CYS A 72 5.04 -1.71 -11.71
N ALA A 73 4.94 -3.02 -11.46
CA ALA A 73 5.34 -3.64 -10.19
C ALA A 73 6.82 -3.36 -9.88
N ARG A 74 7.69 -3.49 -10.88
CA ARG A 74 9.12 -3.19 -10.74
C ARG A 74 9.39 -1.72 -10.42
N ILE A 75 8.68 -0.80 -11.06
CA ILE A 75 8.80 0.63 -10.75
C ILE A 75 8.31 0.90 -9.31
N GLY A 76 7.13 0.39 -8.94
CA GLY A 76 6.59 0.55 -7.60
C GLY A 76 7.53 0.01 -6.51
N GLN A 77 8.21 -1.11 -6.77
CA GLN A 77 9.22 -1.67 -5.87
C GLN A 77 10.45 -0.78 -5.73
N GLN A 78 10.96 -0.24 -6.83
CA GLN A 78 12.09 0.69 -6.80
C GLN A 78 11.73 1.97 -6.05
N ASP A 79 10.52 2.49 -6.26
CA ASP A 79 10.02 3.66 -5.55
C ASP A 79 9.85 3.38 -4.05
N LEU A 80 9.38 2.19 -3.67
CA LEU A 80 9.27 1.80 -2.27
C LEU A 80 10.65 1.65 -1.61
N GLU A 81 11.60 1.00 -2.27
CA GLU A 81 12.97 0.88 -1.79
C GLU A 81 13.60 2.25 -1.57
N LYS A 82 13.38 3.17 -2.50
CA LYS A 82 13.81 4.57 -2.36
C LYS A 82 13.12 5.27 -1.21
N ALA A 83 11.81 5.07 -1.05
CA ALA A 83 11.04 5.67 0.04
C ALA A 83 11.51 5.18 1.43
N LEU A 84 11.91 3.91 1.53
CA LEU A 84 12.45 3.31 2.76
C LEU A 84 13.90 3.73 3.05
N ALA A 85 14.71 3.97 2.01
CA ALA A 85 16.13 4.30 2.17
C ALA A 85 16.40 5.80 2.37
N THR A 86 15.45 6.68 2.03
CA THR A 86 15.64 8.13 2.04
C THR A 86 15.06 8.74 3.32
N PRO A 87 15.74 9.71 3.97
CA PRO A 87 15.16 10.41 5.11
C PRO A 87 13.81 11.05 4.78
N ILE A 88 12.84 10.96 5.69
CA ILE A 88 11.47 11.46 5.51
C ILE A 88 11.43 12.94 5.09
N ALA A 89 12.38 13.74 5.58
CA ALA A 89 12.49 15.16 5.24
C ALA A 89 12.68 15.40 3.73
N ASP A 90 13.41 14.50 3.07
CA ASP A 90 13.87 14.61 1.69
C ASP A 90 12.97 13.87 0.69
N LEU A 91 11.96 13.15 1.18
CA LEU A 91 11.00 12.44 0.33
C LEU A 91 10.08 13.42 -0.43
N SER A 92 9.80 13.08 -1.68
CA SER A 92 8.74 13.75 -2.45
C SER A 92 7.36 13.32 -1.97
N GLU A 93 6.31 14.07 -2.34
CA GLU A 93 4.91 13.74 -2.00
C GLU A 93 4.56 12.29 -2.34
N GLY A 94 4.88 11.82 -3.56
CA GLY A 94 4.59 10.45 -3.98
C GLY A 94 5.26 9.39 -3.10
N HIS A 95 6.54 9.58 -2.75
CA HIS A 95 7.23 8.65 -1.87
C HIS A 95 6.71 8.72 -0.42
N LEU A 96 6.29 9.89 0.06
CA LEU A 96 5.66 10.03 1.38
C LEU A 96 4.34 9.26 1.44
N VAL A 97 3.51 9.38 0.40
CA VAL A 97 2.25 8.62 0.30
C VAL A 97 2.51 7.13 0.25
N MET A 98 3.49 6.68 -0.55
CA MET A 98 3.86 5.27 -0.64
C MET A 98 4.42 4.73 0.68
N LEU A 99 5.30 5.47 1.35
CA LEU A 99 5.85 5.10 2.65
C LEU A 99 4.72 5.01 3.70
N ARG A 100 3.79 5.97 3.71
CA ARG A 100 2.62 5.92 4.59
C ARG A 100 1.80 4.66 4.37
N GLN A 101 1.49 4.34 3.11
CA GLN A 101 0.75 3.11 2.76
C GLN A 101 1.48 1.87 3.30
N ASP A 102 2.80 1.77 3.11
CA ASP A 102 3.59 0.63 3.58
C ASP A 102 3.63 0.52 5.10
N LEU A 103 3.79 1.63 5.81
CA LEU A 103 3.76 1.66 7.27
C LEU A 103 2.38 1.25 7.81
N CYS A 104 1.29 1.77 7.24
CA CYS A 104 -0.07 1.36 7.61
C CYS A 104 -0.32 -0.13 7.36
N ARG A 105 0.15 -0.65 6.21
CA ARG A 105 0.05 -2.06 5.88
C ARG A 105 0.79 -2.94 6.90
N ARG A 106 2.04 -2.58 7.23
CA ARG A 106 2.85 -3.31 8.23
C ARG A 106 2.21 -3.30 9.61
N ALA A 107 1.63 -2.17 10.04
CA ALA A 107 0.89 -2.11 11.29
C ALA A 107 -0.31 -3.07 11.28
N ALA A 108 -1.10 -3.04 10.21
CA ALA A 108 -2.26 -3.92 10.07
C ALA A 108 -1.88 -5.42 10.05
N GLU A 109 -0.76 -5.77 9.42
CA GLU A 109 -0.23 -7.14 9.44
C GLU A 109 0.21 -7.56 10.86
N MET A 110 0.89 -6.67 11.61
CA MET A 110 1.25 -6.93 13.01
C MET A 110 0.03 -7.01 13.93
N GLU A 111 -1.03 -6.26 13.64
CA GLU A 111 -2.31 -6.33 14.35
C GLU A 111 -3.07 -7.63 14.08
N ALA A 112 -2.99 -8.14 12.84
CA ALA A 112 -3.65 -9.37 12.45
C ALA A 112 -2.95 -10.64 12.95
N ASP A 113 -1.66 -10.59 13.28
CA ASP A 113 -0.88 -11.75 13.75
C ASP A 113 -0.99 -11.95 15.28
N PRO A 114 -1.66 -13.01 15.77
CA PRO A 114 -1.84 -13.24 17.21
C PRO A 114 -0.54 -13.55 17.97
N VAL A 115 0.50 -14.02 17.27
CA VAL A 115 1.82 -14.27 17.86
C VAL A 115 2.51 -12.95 18.11
N ILE A 116 2.53 -12.07 17.11
CA ILE A 116 3.07 -10.71 17.24
C ILE A 116 2.32 -9.93 18.30
N GLN A 117 0.98 -9.98 18.31
CA GLN A 117 0.16 -9.29 19.31
C GLN A 117 0.54 -9.66 20.75
N LYS A 118 0.79 -10.94 21.04
CA LYS A 118 1.26 -11.38 22.37
C LYS A 118 2.67 -10.88 22.67
N ALA A 119 3.57 -10.92 21.68
CA ALA A 119 4.95 -10.49 21.85
C ALA A 119 5.07 -8.98 22.07
N VAL A 120 4.24 -8.16 21.41
CA VAL A 120 4.21 -6.69 21.58
C VAL A 120 3.87 -6.28 23.02
N LEU A 121 3.10 -7.07 23.75
CA LEU A 121 2.75 -6.79 25.15
C LEU A 121 3.92 -7.05 26.12
N VAL A 122 4.95 -7.77 25.69
CA VAL A 122 6.15 -8.03 26.49
C VAL A 122 7.09 -6.83 26.37
N ARG A 123 7.28 -6.11 27.47
CA ARG A 123 8.16 -4.94 27.50
C ARG A 123 9.60 -5.32 27.10
N GLY A 124 10.13 -4.63 26.10
CA GLY A 124 11.49 -4.85 25.60
C GLY A 124 11.63 -6.02 24.61
N SER A 125 10.53 -6.61 24.16
CA SER A 125 10.56 -7.51 22.99
C SER A 125 10.92 -6.75 21.71
N ALA A 126 11.41 -7.49 20.72
CA ALA A 126 11.70 -6.93 19.41
C ALA A 126 10.42 -6.38 18.76
N GLU A 127 9.31 -7.11 18.87
CA GLU A 127 8.02 -6.75 18.30
C GLU A 127 7.44 -5.47 18.93
N ASN A 128 7.64 -5.27 20.24
CA ASN A 128 7.27 -4.03 20.91
C ASN A 128 8.08 -2.84 20.37
N ALA A 129 9.40 -3.01 20.22
CA ALA A 129 10.27 -1.98 19.66
C ALA A 129 9.93 -1.67 18.19
N ASP A 130 9.61 -2.69 17.40
CA ASP A 130 9.21 -2.57 16.00
C ASP A 130 7.90 -1.80 15.85
N LEU A 131 6.89 -2.11 16.66
CA LEU A 131 5.61 -1.40 16.64
C LEU A 131 5.79 0.07 17.05
N ALA A 132 6.58 0.32 18.10
CA ALA A 132 6.88 1.69 18.54
C ALA A 132 7.62 2.48 17.44
N SER A 133 8.63 1.87 16.81
CA SER A 133 9.36 2.45 15.68
C SER A 133 8.43 2.77 14.51
N LEU A 134 7.53 1.84 14.16
CA LEU A 134 6.55 2.03 13.09
C LEU A 134 5.61 3.21 13.40
N ASN A 135 5.08 3.30 14.62
CA ASN A 135 4.22 4.40 15.04
C ASN A 135 4.91 5.76 14.96
N VAL A 136 6.18 5.84 15.38
CA VAL A 136 6.99 7.07 15.27
C VAL A 136 7.20 7.45 13.80
N GLN A 137 7.56 6.50 12.95
CA GLN A 137 7.74 6.75 11.51
C GLN A 137 6.43 7.22 10.86
N LEU A 138 5.31 6.57 11.17
CA LEU A 138 4.00 6.94 10.63
C LEU A 138 3.60 8.36 11.06
N HIS A 139 3.87 8.72 12.32
CA HIS A 139 3.66 10.08 12.81
C HIS A 139 4.53 11.09 12.07
N ALA A 140 5.82 10.80 11.89
CA ALA A 140 6.75 11.68 11.17
C ALA A 140 6.32 11.91 9.70
N VAL A 141 5.88 10.86 9.01
CA VAL A 141 5.35 10.97 7.64
C VAL A 141 4.08 11.84 7.61
N ARG A 142 3.16 11.66 8.56
CA ARG A 142 1.95 12.50 8.67
C ARG A 142 2.28 13.97 8.89
N CYS A 143 3.21 14.27 9.79
CA CYS A 143 3.68 15.64 10.01
C CYS A 143 4.30 16.24 8.75
N ARG A 144 5.10 15.46 8.02
CA ARG A 144 5.72 15.92 6.77
C ARG A 144 4.69 16.19 5.68
N LEU A 145 3.71 15.29 5.50
CA LEU A 145 2.59 15.48 4.57
C LEU A 145 1.76 16.71 4.91
N ALA A 146 1.46 16.95 6.19
CA ALA A 146 0.78 18.16 6.65
C ALA A 146 1.59 19.42 6.33
N ALA A 147 2.90 19.40 6.55
CA ALA A 147 3.78 20.54 6.27
C ALA A 147 3.85 20.93 4.78
N ILE A 148 3.59 19.99 3.85
CA ILE A 148 3.52 20.27 2.40
C ILE A 148 2.09 20.55 1.91
N GLY A 149 1.14 20.83 2.81
CA GLY A 149 -0.23 21.16 2.44
C GLY A 149 -1.08 19.96 2.00
N LYS A 150 -0.68 18.74 2.41
CA LYS A 150 -1.42 17.49 2.18
C LYS A 150 -1.82 16.82 3.51
N PRO A 151 -2.40 17.55 4.49
CA PRO A 151 -2.81 16.96 5.75
C PRO A 151 -3.90 15.90 5.52
N GLU A 152 -3.78 14.77 6.19
CA GLU A 152 -4.86 13.77 6.22
C GLU A 152 -6.00 14.20 7.15
N SER A 153 -7.21 13.75 6.82
CA SER A 153 -8.28 13.61 7.80
C SER A 153 -7.97 12.40 8.69
N PRO A 154 -7.89 12.53 10.02
CA PRO A 154 -7.54 11.41 10.88
C PRO A 154 -8.65 10.35 10.85
N LYS A 155 -8.34 9.14 10.42
CA LYS A 155 -9.21 7.97 10.61
C LYS A 155 -8.70 6.94 11.63
N THR A 156 -7.51 7.11 12.20
CA THR A 156 -6.97 6.09 13.12
C THR A 156 -6.10 6.67 14.22
N TYR A 157 -6.48 6.34 15.46
CA TYR A 157 -5.87 6.71 16.73
C TYR A 157 -4.38 6.35 16.80
N ILE A 158 -3.59 7.22 17.42
CA ILE A 158 -2.24 6.88 17.90
C ILE A 158 -2.45 6.05 19.17
N TRP A 159 -2.02 4.79 19.16
CA TRP A 159 -1.88 4.03 20.40
C TRP A 159 -0.62 4.56 21.11
N ILE A 160 -0.84 5.29 22.19
CA ILE A 160 0.19 5.73 23.16
C ILE A 160 0.36 4.61 24.18
#